data_AF-A0A535KAG6-F1
#
_entry.id   AF-A0A535KAG6-F1
#
_cell.length_a   1.000
_cell.length_b   1.000
_cell.length_c   1.000
_cell.angle_alpha   90.00
_cell.angle_beta   90.00
_cell.angle_gamma   90.00
#
_symmetry.space_group_name_H-M   'P 1'
#
loop_
_entity.id
_entity.type
_entity.pdbx_description
1 polymer ?
#
loop_
_entity_poly.entity_id
_entity_poly.type
_entity_poly.pdbx_seq_one_letter_code
_entity_poly.pdbx_strand_id
1 'polypeptide(L)'
;MFDIAPDHAIGLFAGLLALPFALLALRVRPAARRVPGTVLGASVLMAIAGAIHLGLIWTHRDEIITAVLFLLNGVSYLVLSQLFTWRWWRLGSVALITATLVGYMGYIVLNFDTPDQVAVATKLLELTMLGLVLIPVRGETRRRTSRWSAIAVALPLLTVVTVSVVWIDDLARPDARHSHAGAVLQQTNDVATPEQVAAAQQLYDQTAAAIAPYRDWHAAWAAGYRPGPQNTPSTHWMNQRNVDAGYVMDPRHPQGLVYANTRRGPVLLGAMFQMQHIDQFGPDPGGPLTAWHQHQNICLTPFGFEFSLMTPTATCPIGSIDISVAPMLHVWIVDNPSGRFAVDIDSKVVKKIDQS
;
A
#
# COMPACT_ATOMS: atom_id res chain seq x y z
N MET A 1 -0.38 0.23 7.23
CA MET A 1 0.24 0.50 5.92
C MET A 1 1.71 0.84 6.15
N PHE A 2 2.61 0.28 5.33
CA PHE A 2 4.03 0.64 5.37
C PHE A 2 4.22 1.92 4.58
N ASP A 3 4.28 3.06 5.28
CA ASP A 3 4.67 4.33 4.67
C ASP A 3 6.16 4.30 4.31
N ILE A 4 6.59 5.15 3.37
CA ILE A 4 8.02 5.46 3.27
C ILE A 4 8.35 6.25 4.54
N ALA A 5 9.02 5.60 5.49
CA ALA A 5 9.57 6.32 6.62
C ALA A 5 10.47 7.44 6.05
N PRO A 6 10.24 8.72 6.39
CA PRO A 6 11.07 9.82 5.90
C PRO A 6 12.57 9.54 6.13
N ASP A 7 12.84 8.83 7.22
CA ASP A 7 14.16 8.38 7.67
C ASP A 7 14.79 7.29 6.77
N HIS A 8 14.01 6.56 5.99
CA HIS A 8 14.52 5.54 5.05
C HIS A 8 14.63 6.04 3.61
N ALA A 9 13.98 7.15 3.25
CA ALA A 9 14.04 7.73 1.91
C ALA A 9 15.49 8.05 1.46
N ILE A 10 16.34 8.50 2.39
CA ILE A 10 17.76 8.79 2.14
C ILE A 10 18.50 7.54 1.63
N GLY A 11 18.18 6.35 2.16
CA GLY A 11 18.74 5.08 1.70
C GLY A 11 18.38 4.79 0.24
N LEU A 12 17.11 5.01 -0.13
CA LEU A 12 16.64 4.82 -1.50
C LEU A 12 17.36 5.74 -2.50
N PHE A 13 17.52 7.03 -2.16
CA PHE A 13 18.27 7.98 -2.98
C PHE A 13 19.74 7.57 -3.14
N ALA A 14 20.39 7.10 -2.06
CA ALA A 14 21.77 6.61 -2.13
C ALA A 14 21.90 5.40 -3.07
N GLY A 15 20.94 4.48 -3.02
CA GLY A 15 20.87 3.34 -3.94
C GLY A 15 20.72 3.75 -5.42
N LEU A 16 19.79 4.67 -5.71
CA LEU A 16 19.57 5.18 -7.07
C LEU A 16 20.81 5.90 -7.62
N LEU A 17 21.48 6.70 -6.79
CA LEU A 17 22.72 7.38 -7.17
C LEU A 17 23.87 6.39 -7.43
N ALA A 18 23.91 5.25 -6.75
CA ALA A 18 24.97 4.25 -6.95
C ALA A 18 24.90 3.52 -8.30
N LEU A 19 23.70 3.38 -8.90
CA LEU A 19 23.49 2.67 -10.15
C LEU A 19 24.39 3.16 -11.31
N PRO A 20 24.42 4.46 -11.69
CA PRO A 20 25.27 4.93 -12.79
C PRO A 20 26.76 4.70 -12.52
N PHE A 21 27.23 4.84 -11.28
CA PHE A 21 28.63 4.57 -10.92
C PHE A 21 28.97 3.09 -11.00
N ALA A 22 28.06 2.20 -10.56
CA ALA A 22 28.24 0.76 -10.65
C ALA A 22 28.34 0.30 -12.12
N LEU A 23 27.46 0.81 -12.99
CA LEU A 23 27.50 0.52 -14.43
C LEU A 23 28.79 1.04 -15.09
N LEU A 24 29.23 2.25 -14.73
CA LEU A 24 30.48 2.82 -15.22
C LEU A 24 31.69 1.99 -14.76
N ALA A 25 31.72 1.58 -13.49
CA ALA A 25 32.80 0.76 -12.91
C ALA A 25 32.93 -0.59 -13.63
N LEU A 26 31.82 -1.22 -14.02
CA LEU A 26 31.85 -2.45 -14.83
C LEU A 26 32.35 -2.19 -16.25
N ARG A 27 31.96 -1.07 -16.87
CA ARG A 27 32.35 -0.74 -18.25
C ARG A 27 33.86 -0.52 -18.40
N VAL A 28 34.50 0.06 -17.38
CA VAL A 28 35.95 0.34 -17.40
C VAL A 28 36.81 -0.87 -17.01
N ARG A 29 36.23 -1.91 -16.38
CA ARG A 29 36.98 -3.07 -15.90
C ARG A 29 37.11 -4.16 -16.97
N PRO A 30 38.32 -4.50 -17.44
CA PRO A 30 38.52 -5.54 -18.46
C PRO A 30 38.00 -6.91 -18.02
N ALA A 31 38.07 -7.21 -16.71
CA ALA A 31 37.59 -8.45 -16.13
C ALA A 31 36.08 -8.68 -16.34
N ALA A 32 35.28 -7.61 -16.44
CA ALA A 32 33.83 -7.73 -16.65
C ALA A 32 33.48 -8.44 -17.96
N ARG A 33 34.33 -8.31 -19.00
CA ARG A 33 34.13 -8.98 -20.30
C ARG A 33 34.28 -10.51 -20.24
N ARG A 34 34.89 -11.04 -19.17
CA ARG A 34 35.19 -12.47 -19.02
C ARG A 34 34.21 -13.19 -18.08
N VAL A 35 33.23 -12.46 -17.54
CA VAL A 35 32.36 -12.90 -16.47
C VAL A 35 30.90 -12.90 -16.97
N PRO A 36 30.07 -13.88 -16.59
CA PRO A 36 28.68 -13.95 -17.04
C PRO A 36 27.84 -12.74 -16.62
N GLY A 37 26.85 -12.39 -17.42
CA GLY A 37 25.92 -11.28 -17.14
C GLY A 37 25.18 -11.41 -15.80
N THR A 38 24.93 -12.63 -15.32
CA THR A 38 24.29 -12.85 -14.00
C THR A 38 25.19 -12.41 -12.84
N VAL A 39 26.50 -12.65 -12.93
CA VAL A 39 27.47 -12.20 -11.94
C VAL A 39 27.61 -10.69 -11.98
N LEU A 40 27.66 -10.10 -13.19
CA LEU A 40 27.68 -8.64 -13.35
C LEU A 40 26.42 -7.97 -12.80
N GLY A 41 25.24 -8.54 -13.08
CA GLY A 41 23.98 -8.08 -12.52
C GLY A 41 23.96 -8.16 -10.99
N ALA A 42 24.41 -9.28 -10.41
CA ALA A 42 24.55 -9.40 -8.96
C ALA A 42 25.54 -8.37 -8.38
N SER A 43 26.66 -8.09 -9.05
CA SER A 43 27.61 -7.06 -8.62
C SER A 43 27.00 -5.65 -8.63
N VAL A 44 26.17 -5.32 -9.62
CA VAL A 44 25.44 -4.03 -9.62
C VAL A 44 24.46 -3.96 -8.46
N LEU A 45 23.68 -5.03 -8.22
CA LEU A 45 22.74 -5.07 -7.10
C LEU A 45 23.46 -4.99 -5.75
N MET A 46 24.63 -5.62 -5.59
CA MET A 46 25.47 -5.45 -4.40
C MET A 46 25.90 -4.00 -4.21
N ALA A 47 26.27 -3.29 -5.27
CA ALA A 47 26.67 -1.88 -5.16
C ALA A 47 25.50 -0.99 -4.70
N ILE A 48 24.29 -1.24 -5.25
CA ILE A 48 23.07 -0.53 -4.86
C ILE A 48 22.68 -0.85 -3.41
N ALA A 49 22.62 -2.13 -3.04
CA ALA A 49 22.35 -2.56 -1.66
C ALA A 49 23.35 -1.93 -0.69
N GLY A 50 24.64 -1.95 -1.04
CA GLY A 50 25.70 -1.35 -0.24
C GLY A 50 25.47 0.13 0.01
N ALA A 51 25.10 0.88 -1.03
CA ALA A 51 24.79 2.30 -0.91
C ALA A 51 23.53 2.59 -0.08
N ILE A 52 22.48 1.77 -0.22
CA ILE A 52 21.26 1.88 0.60
C ILE A 52 21.63 1.71 2.08
N HIS A 53 22.30 0.61 2.44
CA HIS A 53 22.72 0.33 3.81
C HIS A 53 23.59 1.45 4.39
N LEU A 54 24.54 2.01 3.62
CA LEU A 54 25.33 3.16 4.08
C LEU A 54 24.49 4.44 4.25
N GLY A 55 23.49 4.67 3.41
CA GLY A 55 22.58 5.80 3.54
C GLY A 55 21.74 5.74 4.82
N LEU A 56 21.27 4.54 5.20
CA LEU A 56 20.46 4.32 6.40
C LEU A 56 21.22 4.59 7.71
N ILE A 57 22.56 4.61 7.69
CA ILE A 57 23.37 5.01 8.85
C ILE A 57 23.04 6.44 9.28
N TRP A 58 22.71 7.33 8.33
CA TRP A 58 22.43 8.73 8.64
C TRP A 58 21.23 8.89 9.56
N THR A 59 20.25 7.99 9.46
CA THR A 59 18.98 8.10 10.17
C THR A 59 18.89 7.21 11.40
N HIS A 60 19.82 6.26 11.57
CA HIS A 60 19.93 5.39 12.75
C HIS A 60 21.10 5.77 13.66
N ARG A 61 21.54 7.03 13.65
CA ARG A 61 22.74 7.46 14.40
C ARG A 61 22.62 7.29 15.91
N ASP A 62 21.40 7.42 16.41
CA ASP A 62 21.10 7.26 17.83
C ASP A 62 20.98 5.78 18.24
N GLU A 63 20.92 4.87 17.26
CA GLU A 63 20.91 3.42 17.43
C GLU A 63 22.25 2.79 17.05
N ILE A 64 23.21 2.84 17.98
CA ILE A 64 24.60 2.45 17.73
C ILE A 64 24.72 1.05 17.12
N ILE A 65 23.96 0.07 17.61
CA ILE A 65 24.01 -1.31 17.12
C ILE A 65 23.50 -1.38 15.67
N THR A 66 22.33 -0.79 15.41
CA THR A 66 21.70 -0.79 14.08
C THR A 66 22.57 -0.06 13.05
N ALA A 67 23.11 1.12 13.40
CA ALA A 67 24.04 1.87 12.55
C ALA A 67 25.32 1.08 12.22
N VAL A 68 25.90 0.37 13.20
CA VAL A 68 27.08 -0.48 12.97
C VAL A 68 26.75 -1.64 12.04
N LEU A 69 25.59 -2.30 12.21
CA LEU A 69 25.15 -3.37 11.32
C LEU A 69 24.94 -2.86 9.89
N PHE A 70 24.32 -1.69 9.72
CA PHE A 70 24.19 -1.04 8.42
C PHE A 70 25.54 -0.71 7.79
N LEU A 71 26.50 -0.21 8.57
CA LEU A 71 27.86 0.03 8.10
C LEU A 71 28.55 -1.27 7.63
N LEU A 72 28.49 -2.32 8.44
CA LEU A 72 29.11 -3.61 8.12
C LEU A 72 28.48 -4.23 6.87
N ASN A 73 27.15 -4.20 6.75
CA ASN A 73 26.42 -4.67 5.57
C ASN A 73 26.79 -3.84 4.34
N GLY A 74 26.73 -2.51 4.46
CA GLY A 74 27.03 -1.56 3.39
C GLY A 74 28.43 -1.75 2.81
N VAL A 75 29.44 -1.77 3.68
CA VAL A 75 30.83 -1.99 3.27
C VAL A 75 31.03 -3.38 2.67
N SER A 76 30.46 -4.43 3.28
CA SER A 76 30.63 -5.80 2.79
C SER A 76 30.03 -5.98 1.40
N TYR A 77 28.85 -5.40 1.15
CA TYR A 77 28.23 -5.39 -0.16
C TYR A 77 29.05 -4.62 -1.19
N LEU A 78 29.56 -3.43 -0.84
CA LEU A 78 30.44 -2.67 -1.74
C LEU A 78 31.71 -3.46 -2.04
N VAL A 79 32.35 -4.10 -1.06
CA VAL A 79 33.55 -4.92 -1.30
C VAL A 79 33.24 -6.09 -2.23
N LEU A 80 32.18 -6.85 -1.97
CA LEU A 80 31.79 -7.98 -2.81
C LEU A 80 31.34 -7.55 -4.21
N SER A 81 30.76 -6.36 -4.37
CA SER A 81 30.45 -5.79 -5.68
C SER A 81 31.69 -5.62 -6.56
N GLN A 82 32.87 -5.46 -5.95
CA GLN A 82 34.14 -5.26 -6.64
C GLN A 82 34.97 -6.54 -6.78
N LEU A 83 34.73 -7.56 -5.95
CA LEU A 83 35.50 -8.81 -5.89
C LEU A 83 34.86 -9.96 -6.68
N PHE A 84 34.08 -9.69 -7.72
CA PHE A 84 33.32 -10.70 -8.47
C PHE A 84 34.17 -11.76 -9.22
N THR A 85 35.49 -11.57 -9.33
CA THR A 85 36.43 -12.57 -9.84
C THR A 85 37.09 -13.41 -8.75
N TRP A 86 36.85 -13.11 -7.47
CA TRP A 86 37.44 -13.83 -6.35
C TRP A 86 36.85 -15.24 -6.25
N ARG A 87 37.71 -16.25 -6.02
CA ARG A 87 37.30 -17.67 -6.01
C ARG A 87 36.21 -18.01 -4.97
N TRP A 88 36.14 -17.25 -3.89
CA TRP A 88 35.16 -17.41 -2.81
C TRP A 88 33.97 -16.45 -2.92
N TRP A 89 33.91 -15.63 -3.98
CA TRP A 89 32.91 -14.58 -4.13
C TRP A 89 31.48 -15.12 -3.99
N ARG A 90 31.16 -16.25 -4.63
CA ARG A 90 29.82 -16.86 -4.53
C ARG A 90 29.47 -17.27 -3.11
N LEU A 91 30.40 -17.94 -2.43
CA LEU A 91 30.18 -18.40 -1.06
C LEU A 91 30.03 -17.21 -0.10
N GLY A 92 30.92 -16.23 -0.21
CA GLY A 92 30.86 -15.01 0.60
C GLY A 92 29.58 -14.21 0.36
N SER A 93 29.14 -14.11 -0.90
CA SER A 93 27.90 -13.43 -1.26
C SER A 93 26.66 -14.13 -0.71
N VAL A 94 26.56 -15.46 -0.89
CA VAL A 94 25.44 -16.23 -0.33
C VAL A 94 25.39 -16.11 1.19
N ALA A 95 26.54 -16.22 1.86
CA ALA A 95 26.62 -16.11 3.32
C ALA A 95 26.18 -14.73 3.80
N LEU A 96 26.68 -13.65 3.19
CA LEU A 96 26.31 -12.28 3.55
C LEU A 96 24.80 -12.04 3.33
N ILE A 97 24.29 -12.36 2.14
CA ILE A 97 22.89 -12.08 1.80
C ILE A 97 21.93 -12.89 2.67
N THR A 98 22.28 -14.15 2.96
CA THR A 98 21.47 -14.97 3.87
C THR A 98 21.48 -14.38 5.28
N ALA A 99 22.64 -13.92 5.76
CA ALA A 99 22.75 -13.28 7.07
C ALA A 99 21.94 -11.97 7.15
N THR A 100 21.91 -11.15 6.10
CA THR A 100 21.12 -9.89 6.10
C THR A 100 19.62 -10.13 6.03
N LEU A 101 19.17 -11.16 5.30
CA LEU A 101 17.76 -11.55 5.23
C LEU A 101 17.27 -12.12 6.57
N VAL A 102 18.03 -13.06 7.16
CA VAL A 102 17.70 -13.66 8.46
C VAL A 102 17.81 -12.64 9.58
N GLY A 103 18.83 -11.79 9.57
CA GLY A 103 19.01 -10.73 10.56
C GLY A 103 17.84 -9.75 10.58
N TYR A 104 17.36 -9.34 9.40
CA TYR A 104 16.20 -8.45 9.30
C TYR A 104 14.91 -9.13 9.80
N MET A 105 14.70 -10.40 9.45
CA MET A 105 13.57 -11.17 9.98
C MET A 105 13.61 -11.24 11.52
N GLY A 106 14.79 -11.40 12.12
CA GLY A 106 14.98 -11.32 13.57
C GLY A 106 14.60 -9.95 14.15
N TYR A 107 14.99 -8.86 13.49
CA TYR A 107 14.62 -7.49 13.90
C TYR A 107 13.10 -7.28 13.95
N ILE A 108 12.36 -7.78 12.95
CA ILE A 108 10.90 -7.70 12.91
C ILE A 108 10.27 -8.57 14.00
N VAL A 109 10.68 -9.83 14.13
CA VAL A 109 10.13 -10.77 15.12
C VAL A 109 10.37 -10.29 16.55
N LEU A 110 11.51 -9.66 16.81
CA LEU A 110 11.87 -9.09 18.11
C LEU A 110 11.33 -7.67 18.31
N ASN A 111 10.59 -7.12 17.35
CA ASN A 111 9.95 -5.81 17.42
C ASN A 111 10.96 -4.66 17.61
N PHE A 112 12.16 -4.80 17.04
CA PHE A 112 13.18 -3.74 16.99
C PHE A 112 12.98 -2.79 15.81
N ASP A 113 12.21 -3.21 14.81
CA ASP A 113 11.86 -2.39 13.65
C ASP A 113 10.49 -2.82 13.12
N THR A 114 9.81 -1.93 12.42
CA THR A 114 8.56 -2.23 11.71
C THR A 114 8.86 -2.23 10.21
N PRO A 115 8.32 -3.18 9.41
CA PRO A 115 8.59 -3.16 7.98
C PRO A 115 8.18 -1.82 7.39
N ASP A 116 8.97 -1.28 6.47
CA ASP A 116 8.62 -0.08 5.70
C ASP A 116 8.90 -0.33 4.21
N GLN A 117 8.45 0.55 3.32
CA GLN A 117 8.62 0.34 1.88
C GLN A 117 10.08 0.20 1.45
N VAL A 118 10.98 0.96 2.06
CA VAL A 118 12.40 0.94 1.71
C VAL A 118 13.03 -0.35 2.22
N ALA A 119 12.71 -0.79 3.43
CA ALA A 119 13.19 -2.07 3.93
C ALA A 119 12.68 -3.24 3.05
N VAL A 120 11.39 -3.28 2.71
CA VAL A 120 10.81 -4.30 1.83
C VAL A 120 11.49 -4.30 0.45
N ALA A 121 11.64 -3.13 -0.17
CA ALA A 121 12.33 -3.01 -1.46
C ALA A 121 13.78 -3.48 -1.38
N THR A 122 14.48 -3.16 -0.29
CA THR A 122 15.85 -3.61 -0.05
C THR A 122 15.93 -5.13 0.10
N LYS A 123 14.98 -5.76 0.80
CA LYS A 123 14.94 -7.23 0.93
C LYS A 123 14.61 -7.93 -0.39
N LEU A 124 13.71 -7.37 -1.20
CA LEU A 124 13.44 -7.88 -2.55
C LEU A 124 14.65 -7.77 -3.47
N LEU A 125 15.39 -6.66 -3.37
CA LEU A 125 16.66 -6.47 -4.08
C LEU A 125 17.70 -7.50 -3.62
N GLU A 126 17.84 -7.73 -2.31
CA GLU A 126 18.73 -8.74 -1.74
C GLU A 126 18.37 -10.15 -2.20
N LEU A 127 17.08 -10.48 -2.24
CA LEU A 127 16.59 -11.78 -2.71
C LEU A 127 16.86 -11.99 -4.22
N THR A 128 16.64 -10.95 -5.03
CA THR A 128 16.94 -10.97 -6.47
C THR A 128 18.44 -11.17 -6.71
N MET A 129 19.26 -10.43 -5.96
CA MET A 129 20.72 -10.59 -5.97
C MET A 129 21.13 -12.01 -5.59
N LEU A 130 20.53 -12.59 -4.54
CA LEU A 130 20.78 -13.97 -4.15
C LEU A 130 20.45 -14.93 -5.30
N GLY A 131 19.30 -14.76 -5.94
CA GLY A 131 18.92 -15.52 -7.14
C GLY A 131 19.99 -15.47 -8.23
N LEU A 132 20.47 -14.27 -8.58
CA LEU A 132 21.52 -14.09 -9.60
C LEU A 132 22.86 -14.74 -9.21
N VAL A 133 23.28 -14.61 -7.94
CA VAL A 133 24.48 -15.27 -7.39
C VAL A 133 24.34 -16.79 -7.46
N LEU A 134 23.11 -17.30 -7.37
CA LEU A 134 22.82 -18.72 -7.35
C LEU A 134 22.65 -19.36 -8.75
N ILE A 135 22.51 -18.56 -9.82
CA ILE A 135 22.41 -19.12 -11.18
C ILE A 135 23.74 -19.82 -11.55
N PRO A 136 23.71 -21.13 -11.88
CA PRO A 136 24.89 -21.87 -12.31
C PRO A 136 25.36 -21.39 -13.68
N VAL A 137 26.67 -21.42 -13.91
CA VAL A 137 27.29 -20.99 -15.16
C VAL A 137 27.76 -22.24 -15.91
N ARG A 138 27.69 -22.22 -17.25
CA ARG A 138 28.13 -23.34 -18.11
C ARG A 138 29.53 -23.81 -17.72
N GLY A 139 29.65 -25.09 -17.35
CA GLY A 139 30.92 -25.74 -16.96
C GLY A 139 30.93 -26.44 -15.59
N GLU A 140 29.89 -26.28 -14.76
CA GLU A 140 29.81 -26.94 -13.44
C GLU A 140 29.25 -28.38 -13.49
N THR A 141 29.78 -29.28 -12.66
CA THR A 141 29.50 -30.73 -12.73
C THR A 141 28.09 -31.15 -12.27
N ARG A 142 27.59 -32.26 -12.84
CA ARG A 142 26.20 -32.78 -12.75
C ARG A 142 25.70 -33.15 -11.33
N ARG A 143 26.60 -33.38 -10.37
CA ARG A 143 26.25 -33.65 -8.96
C ARG A 143 25.99 -32.35 -8.17
N ARG A 144 26.51 -31.22 -8.68
CA ARG A 144 26.24 -29.87 -8.17
C ARG A 144 24.87 -29.41 -8.68
N THR A 145 24.53 -29.57 -9.96
CA THR A 145 23.23 -29.14 -10.52
C THR A 145 21.97 -29.70 -9.82
N SER A 146 22.02 -30.91 -9.26
CA SER A 146 20.90 -31.51 -8.49
C SER A 146 20.61 -30.79 -7.16
N ARG A 147 21.65 -30.43 -6.38
CA ARG A 147 21.49 -29.62 -5.15
C ARG A 147 20.98 -28.20 -5.45
N TRP A 148 21.21 -27.71 -6.65
CA TRP A 148 20.83 -26.37 -7.10
C TRP A 148 19.43 -26.30 -7.70
N SER A 149 18.87 -27.44 -8.12
CA SER A 149 17.45 -27.58 -8.46
C SER A 149 16.57 -27.48 -7.20
N ALA A 150 17.05 -27.99 -6.06
CA ALA A 150 16.39 -27.79 -4.76
C ALA A 150 16.41 -26.32 -4.32
N ILE A 151 17.45 -25.56 -4.69
CA ILE A 151 17.54 -24.11 -4.43
C ILE A 151 16.62 -23.30 -5.36
N ALA A 152 16.44 -23.73 -6.61
CA ALA A 152 15.45 -23.17 -7.53
C ALA A 152 13.99 -23.39 -7.09
N VAL A 153 13.75 -24.38 -6.21
CA VAL A 153 12.46 -24.61 -5.53
C VAL A 153 12.39 -23.84 -4.20
N ALA A 154 13.51 -23.75 -3.47
CA ALA A 154 13.60 -23.03 -2.20
C ALA A 154 13.43 -21.52 -2.36
N LEU A 155 13.88 -20.90 -3.46
CA LEU A 155 13.72 -19.46 -3.73
C LEU A 155 12.25 -19.03 -3.90
N PRO A 156 11.43 -19.71 -4.72
CA PRO A 156 9.98 -19.49 -4.75
C PRO A 156 9.33 -19.75 -3.40
N LEU A 157 9.75 -20.81 -2.68
CA LEU A 157 9.23 -21.12 -1.34
C LEU A 157 9.57 -20.02 -0.33
N LEU A 158 10.79 -19.47 -0.36
CA LEU A 158 11.19 -18.34 0.48
C LEU A 158 10.44 -17.08 0.08
N THR A 159 10.23 -16.84 -1.23
CA THR A 159 9.43 -15.70 -1.71
C THR A 159 7.99 -15.83 -1.21
N VAL A 160 7.40 -17.03 -1.32
CA VAL A 160 6.07 -17.33 -0.78
C VAL A 160 6.06 -17.14 0.73
N VAL A 161 7.07 -17.60 1.48
CA VAL A 161 7.14 -17.40 2.93
C VAL A 161 7.30 -15.93 3.29
N THR A 162 8.16 -15.17 2.60
CA THR A 162 8.36 -13.73 2.85
C THR A 162 7.11 -12.93 2.55
N VAL A 163 6.45 -13.20 1.43
CA VAL A 163 5.13 -12.62 1.11
C VAL A 163 4.11 -13.07 2.17
N SER A 164 4.04 -14.37 2.48
CA SER A 164 3.10 -14.90 3.48
C SER A 164 3.30 -14.30 4.87
N VAL A 165 4.51 -13.87 5.26
CA VAL A 165 4.73 -13.17 6.54
C VAL A 165 4.03 -11.80 6.54
N VAL A 166 4.02 -11.07 5.42
CA VAL A 166 3.25 -9.82 5.27
C VAL A 166 1.75 -10.09 5.39
N TRP A 167 1.27 -11.15 4.73
CA TRP A 167 -0.13 -11.57 4.84
C TRP A 167 -0.48 -12.09 6.25
N ILE A 168 0.44 -12.80 6.93
CA ILE A 168 0.22 -13.34 8.28
C ILE A 168 0.19 -12.21 9.31
N ASP A 169 1.03 -11.18 9.21
CA ASP A 169 0.97 -10.03 10.12
C ASP A 169 -0.34 -9.26 9.94
N ASP A 170 -0.74 -8.99 8.69
CA ASP A 170 -2.01 -8.32 8.34
C ASP A 170 -3.24 -9.14 8.77
N LEU A 171 -3.19 -10.48 8.62
CA LEU A 171 -4.28 -11.38 9.03
C LEU A 171 -4.28 -11.72 10.53
N ALA A 172 -3.13 -11.76 11.19
CA ALA A 172 -3.01 -12.05 12.62
C ALA A 172 -3.24 -10.82 13.49
N ARG A 173 -3.08 -9.62 12.92
CA ARG A 173 -3.38 -8.34 13.56
C ARG A 173 -4.30 -7.52 12.65
N PRO A 174 -5.56 -7.95 12.43
CA PRO A 174 -6.50 -7.14 11.68
C PRO A 174 -6.60 -5.79 12.38
N ASP A 175 -6.12 -4.72 11.73
CA ASP A 175 -6.37 -3.37 12.23
C ASP A 175 -7.89 -3.19 12.18
N ALA A 176 -8.50 -3.02 13.34
CA ALA A 176 -9.94 -2.82 13.46
C ALA A 176 -10.43 -1.59 12.68
N ARG A 177 -9.51 -0.72 12.23
CA ARG A 177 -9.79 0.43 11.38
C ARG A 177 -9.95 0.07 9.91
N HIS A 178 -9.47 -1.09 9.44
CA HIS A 178 -9.69 -1.51 8.06
C HIS A 178 -11.10 -2.05 7.89
N SER A 179 -12.02 -1.22 7.42
CA SER A 179 -13.40 -1.63 7.11
C SER A 179 -13.47 -2.55 5.90
N HIS A 180 -12.62 -2.30 4.89
CA HIS A 180 -12.42 -3.14 3.71
C HIS A 180 -11.11 -2.77 2.98
N ALA A 181 -10.79 -3.49 1.90
CA ALA A 181 -9.57 -3.30 1.10
C ALA A 181 -9.43 -1.84 0.59
N GLY A 182 -8.59 -1.06 1.26
CA GLY A 182 -8.24 0.30 0.90
C GLY A 182 -8.94 1.37 1.73
N ALA A 183 -9.80 1.02 2.70
CA ALA A 183 -10.46 2.00 3.57
C ALA A 183 -9.93 1.94 5.02
N VAL A 184 -9.66 3.11 5.61
CA VAL A 184 -9.29 3.28 7.01
C VAL A 184 -10.37 4.08 7.73
N LEU A 185 -10.90 3.55 8.83
CA LEU A 185 -11.86 4.19 9.72
C LEU A 185 -11.17 5.13 10.70
N GLN A 186 -11.85 6.24 10.99
CA GLN A 186 -11.54 7.11 12.12
C GLN A 186 -11.60 6.32 13.43
N GLN A 187 -10.66 6.58 14.33
CA GLN A 187 -10.71 6.03 15.66
C GLN A 187 -11.83 6.71 16.48
N THR A 188 -12.74 5.89 17.00
CA THR A 188 -13.84 6.30 17.88
C THR A 188 -13.78 5.52 19.20
N ASN A 189 -14.73 5.77 20.11
CA ASN A 189 -15.01 4.85 21.22
C ASN A 189 -15.61 3.53 20.72
N ASP A 190 -15.48 2.45 21.50
CA ASP A 190 -15.94 1.11 21.12
C ASP A 190 -17.48 0.97 21.09
N VAL A 191 -18.16 1.67 22.00
CA VAL A 191 -19.62 1.60 22.17
C VAL A 191 -20.20 3.00 22.21
N ALA A 192 -21.18 3.26 21.35
CA ALA A 192 -21.84 4.56 21.28
C ALA A 192 -22.58 4.90 22.58
N THR A 193 -22.43 6.14 23.06
CA THR A 193 -23.21 6.66 24.18
C THR A 193 -24.66 6.99 23.75
N PRO A 194 -25.61 7.11 24.69
CA PRO A 194 -26.98 7.53 24.36
C PRO A 194 -27.05 8.86 23.61
N GLU A 195 -26.19 9.82 23.97
CA GLU A 195 -26.09 11.13 23.30
C GLU A 195 -25.57 10.97 21.86
N GLN A 196 -24.58 10.09 21.65
CA GLN A 196 -24.08 9.77 20.32
C GLN A 196 -25.13 9.07 19.45
N VAL A 197 -25.91 8.14 20.03
CA VAL A 197 -27.04 7.51 19.32
C VAL A 197 -28.08 8.56 18.90
N ALA A 198 -28.42 9.49 19.80
CA ALA A 198 -29.36 10.57 19.51
C ALA A 198 -28.82 11.52 18.42
N ALA A 199 -27.54 11.89 18.49
CA ALA A 199 -26.90 12.75 17.51
C ALA A 199 -26.78 12.09 16.13
N ALA A 200 -26.45 10.79 16.07
CA ALA A 200 -26.46 10.02 14.83
C ALA A 200 -27.86 9.97 14.22
N GLN A 201 -28.90 9.74 15.02
CA GLN A 201 -30.29 9.75 14.54
C GLN A 201 -30.69 11.14 14.03
N GLN A 202 -30.31 12.21 14.73
CA GLN A 202 -30.56 13.57 14.28
C GLN A 202 -29.87 13.89 12.95
N LEU A 203 -28.59 13.48 12.79
CA LEU A 203 -27.85 13.64 11.54
C LEU A 203 -28.57 12.92 10.39
N TYR A 204 -29.04 11.69 10.62
CA TYR A 204 -29.80 10.92 9.64
C TYR A 204 -31.09 11.65 9.24
N ASP A 205 -31.91 12.07 10.20
CA ASP A 205 -33.22 12.68 9.92
C ASP A 205 -33.07 14.01 9.16
N GLN A 206 -32.10 14.84 9.56
CA GLN A 206 -31.80 16.09 8.88
C GLN A 206 -31.31 15.86 7.45
N THR A 207 -30.44 14.87 7.26
CA THR A 207 -29.89 14.54 5.93
C THR A 207 -30.98 13.97 5.03
N ALA A 208 -31.78 13.02 5.52
CA ALA A 208 -32.88 12.42 4.77
C ALA A 208 -33.91 13.47 4.33
N ALA A 209 -34.26 14.41 5.21
CA ALA A 209 -35.15 15.52 4.87
C ALA A 209 -34.53 16.47 3.83
N ALA A 210 -33.26 16.82 3.98
CA ALA A 210 -32.57 17.75 3.09
C ALA A 210 -32.38 17.20 1.67
N ILE A 211 -32.13 15.90 1.52
CA ILE A 211 -31.94 15.27 0.21
C ILE A 211 -33.22 14.74 -0.43
N ALA A 212 -34.36 14.81 0.26
CA ALA A 212 -35.64 14.32 -0.25
C ALA A 212 -36.02 14.89 -1.65
N PRO A 213 -35.79 16.18 -1.97
CA PRO A 213 -36.06 16.71 -3.31
C PRO A 213 -35.22 16.04 -4.41
N TYR A 214 -34.02 15.54 -4.07
CA TYR A 214 -33.10 14.90 -5.00
C TYR A 214 -33.48 13.46 -5.35
N ARG A 215 -34.61 12.94 -4.84
CA ARG A 215 -35.22 11.73 -5.40
C ARG A 215 -35.54 11.92 -6.89
N ASP A 216 -35.85 13.15 -7.31
CA ASP A 216 -35.78 13.54 -8.71
C ASP A 216 -34.33 13.96 -9.05
N TRP A 217 -33.67 13.16 -9.88
CA TRP A 217 -32.29 13.42 -10.26
C TRP A 217 -32.14 14.71 -11.10
N HIS A 218 -33.20 15.20 -11.74
CA HIS A 218 -33.16 16.50 -12.43
C HIS A 218 -33.00 17.64 -11.43
N ALA A 219 -33.64 17.55 -10.26
CA ALA A 219 -33.47 18.53 -9.19
C ALA A 219 -32.03 18.50 -8.66
N ALA A 220 -31.43 17.31 -8.50
CA ALA A 220 -30.03 17.18 -8.13
C ALA A 220 -29.09 17.80 -9.19
N TRP A 221 -29.37 17.54 -10.47
CA TRP A 221 -28.62 18.14 -11.57
C TRP A 221 -28.73 19.67 -11.58
N ALA A 222 -29.93 20.21 -11.39
CA ALA A 222 -30.17 21.65 -11.29
C ALA A 222 -29.46 22.28 -10.09
N ALA A 223 -29.37 21.56 -8.97
CA ALA A 223 -28.63 21.97 -7.77
C ALA A 223 -27.09 21.87 -7.93
N GLY A 224 -26.59 21.34 -9.05
CA GLY A 224 -25.16 21.29 -9.37
C GLY A 224 -24.47 19.96 -9.10
N TYR A 225 -25.20 18.92 -8.70
CA TYR A 225 -24.64 17.58 -8.57
C TYR A 225 -24.35 16.97 -9.94
N ARG A 226 -23.15 16.39 -10.11
CA ARG A 226 -22.71 15.78 -11.37
C ARG A 226 -22.27 14.33 -11.17
N PRO A 227 -22.71 13.40 -12.03
CA PRO A 227 -22.36 11.99 -11.91
C PRO A 227 -20.86 11.75 -12.11
N GLY A 228 -20.28 10.88 -11.29
CA GLY A 228 -19.04 10.19 -11.64
C GLY A 228 -19.24 9.10 -12.71
N PRO A 229 -18.25 8.22 -12.92
CA PRO A 229 -18.36 7.08 -13.84
C PRO A 229 -19.62 6.24 -13.59
N GLN A 230 -20.34 5.92 -14.68
CA GLN A 230 -21.65 5.24 -14.64
C GLN A 230 -21.57 3.72 -14.91
N ASN A 231 -20.36 3.18 -15.00
CA ASN A 231 -20.10 1.75 -15.26
C ASN A 231 -20.20 0.89 -14.00
N THR A 232 -20.52 1.48 -12.85
CA THR A 232 -20.69 0.81 -11.56
C THR A 232 -22.17 0.68 -11.18
N PRO A 233 -22.57 -0.28 -10.33
CA PRO A 233 -23.96 -0.43 -9.87
C PRO A 233 -24.50 0.79 -9.10
N SER A 234 -23.62 1.54 -8.44
CA SER A 234 -23.94 2.81 -7.80
C SER A 234 -22.87 3.84 -8.10
N THR A 235 -23.25 5.12 -8.14
CA THR A 235 -22.33 6.22 -8.43
C THR A 235 -22.55 7.39 -7.49
N HIS A 236 -21.46 7.99 -7.04
CA HIS A 236 -21.45 9.28 -6.36
C HIS A 236 -21.62 10.41 -7.38
N TRP A 237 -22.60 11.26 -7.12
CA TRP A 237 -22.84 12.50 -7.82
C TRP A 237 -22.31 13.64 -6.95
N MET A 238 -21.26 14.31 -7.41
CA MET A 238 -20.53 15.30 -6.61
C MET A 238 -21.01 16.71 -6.90
N ASN A 239 -21.04 17.55 -5.87
CA ASN A 239 -21.26 18.99 -5.99
C ASN A 239 -19.97 19.73 -5.64
N GLN A 240 -19.22 20.13 -6.67
CA GLN A 240 -17.92 20.77 -6.50
C GLN A 240 -18.01 22.06 -5.68
N ARG A 241 -19.13 22.80 -5.77
CA ARG A 241 -19.32 24.03 -4.99
C ARG A 241 -19.35 23.74 -3.49
N ASN A 242 -19.99 22.64 -3.08
CA ASN A 242 -20.07 22.24 -1.67
C ASN A 242 -18.71 21.71 -1.17
N VAL A 243 -17.92 21.09 -2.05
CA VAL A 243 -16.54 20.66 -1.77
C VAL A 243 -15.64 21.88 -1.55
N ASP A 244 -15.67 22.82 -2.49
CA ASP A 244 -14.83 24.03 -2.45
C ASP A 244 -15.21 24.95 -1.27
N ALA A 245 -16.50 25.03 -0.94
CA ALA A 245 -17.00 25.79 0.21
C ALA A 245 -16.61 25.17 1.56
N GLY A 246 -16.19 23.90 1.60
CA GLY A 246 -15.67 23.26 2.80
C GLY A 246 -16.71 23.02 3.89
N TYR A 247 -17.97 22.79 3.52
CA TYR A 247 -19.00 22.44 4.49
C TYR A 247 -18.64 21.13 5.19
N VAL A 248 -18.54 21.16 6.52
CA VAL A 248 -18.26 19.96 7.32
C VAL A 248 -19.57 19.44 7.89
N MET A 249 -20.03 18.29 7.39
CA MET A 249 -21.22 17.58 7.89
C MET A 249 -22.47 18.48 7.97
N ASP A 250 -22.69 19.36 6.98
CA ASP A 250 -23.94 20.15 6.87
C ASP A 250 -24.97 19.36 6.04
N PRO A 251 -26.06 18.85 6.64
CA PRO A 251 -27.07 18.06 5.94
C PRO A 251 -27.70 18.76 4.72
N ARG A 252 -27.70 20.09 4.68
CA ARG A 252 -28.26 20.87 3.56
C ARG A 252 -27.30 21.03 2.39
N HIS A 253 -26.01 20.80 2.61
CA HIS A 253 -24.96 20.97 1.61
C HIS A 253 -24.03 19.75 1.54
N PRO A 254 -24.53 18.52 1.33
CA PRO A 254 -23.67 17.37 1.20
C PRO A 254 -22.80 17.49 -0.07
N GLN A 255 -21.54 17.09 0.04
CA GLN A 255 -20.60 17.08 -1.08
C GLN A 255 -20.98 16.07 -2.16
N GLY A 256 -21.58 14.95 -1.77
CA GLY A 256 -22.03 13.90 -2.67
C GLY A 256 -23.45 13.43 -2.40
N LEU A 257 -24.13 13.01 -3.46
CA LEU A 257 -25.31 12.16 -3.40
C LEU A 257 -24.96 10.80 -3.99
N VAL A 258 -25.51 9.72 -3.46
CA VAL A 258 -25.25 8.37 -4.01
C VAL A 258 -26.51 7.86 -4.68
N TYR A 259 -26.39 7.44 -5.94
CA TYR A 259 -27.48 6.85 -6.70
C TYR A 259 -27.15 5.40 -7.10
N ALA A 260 -28.16 4.53 -7.09
CA ALA A 260 -28.12 3.26 -7.81
C ALA A 260 -28.36 3.53 -9.30
N ASN A 261 -27.51 2.99 -10.15
CA ASN A 261 -27.69 3.03 -11.59
C ASN A 261 -28.61 1.87 -11.99
N THR A 262 -29.89 2.17 -12.23
CA THR A 262 -30.87 1.16 -12.64
C THR A 262 -31.23 1.30 -14.11
N ARG A 263 -31.85 0.26 -14.68
CA ARG A 263 -32.40 0.29 -16.04
C ARG A 263 -33.48 1.34 -16.26
N ARG A 264 -34.13 1.81 -15.18
CA ARG A 264 -35.20 2.82 -15.23
C ARG A 264 -34.69 4.24 -14.91
N GLY A 265 -33.40 4.38 -14.65
CA GLY A 265 -32.76 5.65 -14.27
C GLY A 265 -32.14 5.61 -12.86
N PRO A 266 -31.49 6.69 -12.45
CA PRO A 266 -30.81 6.75 -11.15
C PRO A 266 -31.83 6.79 -9.99
N VAL A 267 -31.59 5.97 -8.96
CA VAL A 267 -32.41 5.92 -7.73
C VAL A 267 -31.58 6.40 -6.54
N LEU A 268 -32.04 7.43 -5.83
CA LEU A 268 -31.31 8.01 -4.70
C LEU A 268 -31.19 7.00 -3.54
N LEU A 269 -29.96 6.72 -3.12
CA LEU A 269 -29.63 5.81 -2.02
C LEU A 269 -29.27 6.54 -0.73
N GLY A 270 -28.67 7.73 -0.83
CA GLY A 270 -28.15 8.44 0.32
C GLY A 270 -27.33 9.68 -0.03
N ALA A 271 -26.69 10.24 0.99
CA ALA A 271 -25.75 11.35 0.88
C ALA A 271 -24.36 10.93 1.33
N MET A 272 -23.38 11.72 0.93
CA MET A 272 -21.99 11.60 1.34
C MET A 272 -21.47 12.98 1.76
N PHE A 273 -20.87 13.05 2.94
CA PHE A 273 -20.05 14.17 3.36
C PHE A 273 -18.60 13.87 3.05
N GLN A 274 -17.84 14.88 2.62
CA GLN A 274 -16.42 14.77 2.33
C GLN A 274 -15.65 15.89 3.02
N MET A 275 -14.53 15.54 3.64
CA MET A 275 -13.58 16.51 4.14
C MET A 275 -12.74 17.10 2.98
N GLN A 276 -12.20 18.30 3.18
CA GLN A 276 -11.40 18.97 2.15
C GLN A 276 -9.99 18.39 1.99
N HIS A 277 -9.42 17.86 3.07
CA HIS A 277 -8.04 17.43 3.12
C HIS A 277 -7.94 15.95 3.48
N ILE A 278 -6.96 15.29 2.86
CA ILE A 278 -6.55 13.92 3.21
C ILE A 278 -6.01 13.93 4.65
N ASP A 279 -6.25 12.85 5.37
CA ASP A 279 -5.88 12.58 6.77
C ASP A 279 -6.48 13.56 7.79
N GLN A 280 -7.47 14.36 7.38
CA GLN A 280 -8.24 15.24 8.26
C GLN A 280 -9.66 14.71 8.41
N PHE A 281 -9.85 13.83 9.38
CA PHE A 281 -11.17 13.28 9.70
C PHE A 281 -12.11 14.36 10.28
N GLY A 282 -13.39 14.22 9.97
CA GLY A 282 -14.42 15.15 10.44
C GLY A 282 -14.82 14.93 11.90
N PRO A 283 -15.78 15.72 12.40
CA PRO A 283 -16.34 15.54 13.72
C PRO A 283 -17.09 14.21 13.80
N ASP A 284 -17.09 13.59 14.98
CA ASP A 284 -17.73 12.30 15.21
C ASP A 284 -18.88 12.43 16.23
N PRO A 285 -20.05 12.97 15.82
CA PRO A 285 -21.16 13.20 16.73
C PRO A 285 -21.81 11.90 17.21
N GLY A 286 -21.73 10.83 16.42
CA GLY A 286 -22.36 9.53 16.68
C GLY A 286 -21.40 8.45 17.19
N GLY A 287 -20.12 8.78 17.43
CA GLY A 287 -19.15 7.80 17.88
C GLY A 287 -18.93 6.70 16.83
N PRO A 288 -18.86 5.42 17.26
CA PRO A 288 -18.69 4.30 16.33
C PRO A 288 -19.82 4.15 15.30
N LEU A 289 -20.96 4.84 15.46
CA LEU A 289 -22.04 4.84 14.47
C LEU A 289 -21.77 5.75 13.28
N THR A 290 -20.97 6.80 13.44
CA THR A 290 -20.70 7.81 12.40
C THR A 290 -19.21 7.93 12.11
N ALA A 291 -18.50 6.80 12.20
CA ALA A 291 -17.07 6.76 11.91
C ALA A 291 -16.83 7.12 10.45
N TRP A 292 -16.08 8.20 10.23
CA TRP A 292 -15.59 8.56 8.91
C TRP A 292 -14.63 7.49 8.40
N HIS A 293 -14.57 7.28 7.09
CA HIS A 293 -13.57 6.41 6.45
C HIS A 293 -12.81 7.17 5.37
N GLN A 294 -11.57 6.78 5.14
CA GLN A 294 -10.74 7.32 4.07
C GLN A 294 -10.33 6.18 3.15
N HIS A 295 -10.62 6.28 1.85
CA HIS A 295 -10.00 5.35 0.91
C HIS A 295 -8.58 5.83 0.59
N GLN A 296 -7.61 5.02 0.98
CA GLN A 296 -6.20 5.18 0.68
C GLN A 296 -5.76 4.10 -0.31
N ASN A 297 -4.69 4.36 -1.05
CA ASN A 297 -4.03 3.37 -1.89
C ASN A 297 -4.91 2.81 -3.03
N ILE A 298 -5.60 3.70 -3.74
CA ILE A 298 -6.26 3.36 -5.01
C ILE A 298 -5.18 3.37 -6.09
N CYS A 299 -4.83 2.20 -6.61
CA CYS A 299 -3.76 2.04 -7.59
C CYS A 299 -4.33 2.16 -9.00
N LEU A 300 -4.01 3.26 -9.67
CA LEU A 300 -4.37 3.45 -11.07
C LEU A 300 -3.32 2.80 -11.96
N THR A 301 -3.73 1.79 -12.73
CA THR A 301 -2.89 1.11 -13.73
C THR A 301 -3.41 1.38 -15.15
N PRO A 302 -2.58 1.17 -16.20
CA PRO A 302 -3.05 1.23 -17.59
C PRO A 302 -4.19 0.25 -17.94
N PHE A 303 -4.47 -0.72 -17.08
CA PHE A 303 -5.47 -1.77 -17.28
C PHE A 303 -6.71 -1.63 -16.39
N GLY A 304 -6.77 -0.62 -15.52
CA GLY A 304 -7.90 -0.38 -14.60
C GLY A 304 -7.45 0.16 -13.24
N PHE A 305 -8.40 0.25 -12.30
CA PHE A 305 -8.13 0.56 -10.90
C PHE A 305 -8.07 -0.73 -10.08
N GLU A 306 -7.06 -0.85 -9.22
CA GLU A 306 -6.93 -1.93 -8.24
C GLU A 306 -6.72 -1.31 -6.86
N PHE A 307 -7.30 -1.89 -5.81
CA PHE A 307 -6.97 -1.48 -4.45
C PHE A 307 -5.65 -2.11 -4.03
N SER A 308 -4.77 -1.34 -3.41
CA SER A 308 -3.43 -1.78 -3.01
C SER A 308 -3.42 -3.05 -2.15
N LEU A 309 -4.41 -3.24 -1.29
CA LEU A 309 -4.57 -4.45 -0.47
C LEU A 309 -4.95 -5.71 -1.28
N MET A 310 -5.34 -5.57 -2.55
CA MET A 310 -5.56 -6.70 -3.48
C MET A 310 -4.29 -7.10 -4.25
N THR A 311 -3.20 -6.37 -4.06
CA THR A 311 -1.92 -6.69 -4.69
C THR A 311 -1.12 -7.66 -3.82
N PRO A 312 -0.21 -8.47 -4.39
CA PRO A 312 0.60 -9.43 -3.63
C PRO A 312 1.43 -8.81 -2.50
N THR A 313 1.69 -7.51 -2.57
CA THR A 313 2.54 -6.75 -1.65
C THR A 313 1.76 -5.78 -0.76
N ALA A 314 0.42 -5.77 -0.83
CA ALA A 314 -0.41 -4.76 -0.17
C ALA A 314 -0.05 -3.30 -0.56
N THR A 315 0.70 -3.12 -1.67
CA THR A 315 1.23 -1.84 -2.18
C THR A 315 0.90 -1.68 -3.66
N CYS A 316 0.74 -0.45 -4.12
CA CYS A 316 0.50 -0.18 -5.53
C CYS A 316 1.63 -0.73 -6.42
N PRO A 317 1.32 -1.48 -7.50
CA PRO A 317 2.35 -2.08 -8.36
C PRO A 317 3.31 -1.03 -8.92
N ILE A 318 4.58 -1.39 -9.13
CA ILE A 318 5.57 -0.47 -9.72
C ILE A 318 5.05 0.06 -11.06
N GLY A 319 4.97 1.40 -11.18
CA GLY A 319 4.45 2.09 -12.36
C GLY A 319 2.95 2.46 -12.30
N SER A 320 2.27 2.16 -11.20
CA SER A 320 0.92 2.67 -10.91
C SER A 320 0.95 4.00 -10.17
N ILE A 321 -0.14 4.77 -10.26
CA ILE A 321 -0.34 6.02 -9.51
C ILE A 321 -1.17 5.70 -8.28
N ASP A 322 -0.63 5.98 -7.10
CA ASP A 322 -1.35 5.91 -5.83
C ASP A 322 -2.22 7.16 -5.66
N ILE A 323 -3.50 6.96 -5.44
CA ILE A 323 -4.47 8.01 -5.16
C ILE A 323 -5.16 7.68 -3.83
N SER A 324 -5.12 8.65 -2.92
CA SER A 324 -5.95 8.66 -1.71
C SER A 324 -7.02 9.73 -1.85
N VAL A 325 -8.23 9.43 -1.42
CA VAL A 325 -9.35 10.38 -1.40
C VAL A 325 -9.58 10.85 0.03
N ALA A 326 -10.02 12.10 0.20
CA ALA A 326 -10.24 12.66 1.53
C ALA A 326 -11.32 11.90 2.32
N PRO A 327 -11.32 11.95 3.66
CA PRO A 327 -12.27 11.22 4.48
C PRO A 327 -13.73 11.51 4.13
N MET A 328 -14.55 10.47 4.18
CA MET A 328 -15.95 10.47 3.79
C MET A 328 -16.83 9.84 4.86
N LEU A 329 -18.09 10.28 4.89
CA LEU A 329 -19.13 9.69 5.71
C LEU A 329 -20.40 9.56 4.89
N HIS A 330 -20.95 8.35 4.81
CA HIS A 330 -22.20 8.09 4.09
C HIS A 330 -23.39 8.06 5.04
N VAL A 331 -24.52 8.56 4.54
CA VAL A 331 -25.83 8.46 5.20
C VAL A 331 -26.80 7.81 4.22
N TRP A 332 -27.13 6.54 4.46
CA TRP A 332 -28.00 5.73 3.62
C TRP A 332 -29.46 5.89 4.03
N ILE A 333 -30.30 6.41 3.12
CA ILE A 333 -31.75 6.53 3.33
C ILE A 333 -32.52 5.26 2.98
N VAL A 334 -31.84 4.29 2.39
CA VAL A 334 -32.34 2.94 2.13
C VAL A 334 -31.97 2.00 3.28
N ASP A 335 -32.70 0.89 3.39
CA ASP A 335 -32.41 -0.14 4.39
C ASP A 335 -31.15 -0.93 3.99
N ASN A 336 -30.01 -0.50 4.53
CA ASN A 336 -28.72 -1.14 4.34
C ASN A 336 -28.46 -2.11 5.52
N PRO A 337 -28.26 -3.43 5.28
CA PRO A 337 -28.09 -4.42 6.35
C PRO A 337 -26.98 -4.10 7.35
N SER A 338 -25.91 -3.45 6.88
CA SER A 338 -24.77 -3.04 7.71
C SER A 338 -25.01 -1.75 8.51
N GLY A 339 -26.18 -1.12 8.35
CA GLY A 339 -26.56 0.11 9.05
C GLY A 339 -26.60 1.36 8.17
N ARG A 340 -27.25 2.41 8.68
CA ARG A 340 -27.50 3.68 7.98
C ARG A 340 -26.24 4.51 7.70
N PHE A 341 -25.15 4.22 8.40
CA PHE A 341 -23.87 4.90 8.29
C PHE A 341 -22.74 3.93 7.92
N ALA A 342 -23.08 2.74 7.44
CA ALA A 342 -22.07 1.79 6.97
C ALA A 342 -21.22 2.44 5.88
N VAL A 343 -19.94 2.04 5.81
CA VAL A 343 -18.99 2.55 4.82
C VAL A 343 -19.52 2.32 3.39
N ASP A 344 -20.03 1.12 3.11
CA ASP A 344 -20.53 0.75 1.79
C ASP A 344 -22.03 0.44 1.80
N ILE A 345 -22.65 0.61 0.63
CA ILE A 345 -23.96 0.06 0.35
C ILE A 345 -23.85 -1.42 -0.03
N ASP A 346 -24.68 -2.29 0.56
CA ASP A 346 -24.70 -3.70 0.18
C ASP A 346 -25.12 -3.87 -1.30
N SER A 347 -24.26 -4.50 -2.09
CA SER A 347 -24.51 -4.77 -3.52
C SER A 347 -25.83 -5.50 -3.80
N LYS A 348 -26.33 -6.33 -2.88
CA LYS A 348 -27.63 -7.01 -2.99
C LYS A 348 -28.78 -6.04 -2.91
N VAL A 349 -28.66 -4.98 -2.10
CA VAL A 349 -29.65 -3.89 -2.01
C VAL A 349 -29.73 -3.17 -3.35
N VAL A 350 -28.58 -2.78 -3.90
CA VAL A 350 -28.50 -2.11 -5.22
C VAL A 350 -29.10 -3.00 -6.32
N LYS A 351 -28.75 -4.29 -6.34
CA LYS A 351 -29.29 -5.26 -7.32
C LYS A 351 -30.80 -5.44 -7.19
N LYS A 352 -31.33 -5.46 -5.96
CA LYS A 352 -32.78 -5.57 -5.71
C LYS A 352 -33.52 -4.33 -6.23
N ILE A 353 -32.94 -3.14 -6.05
CA ILE A 353 -33.49 -1.88 -6.56
C ILE A 353 -33.49 -1.84 -8.10
N ASP A 354 -32.45 -2.35 -8.77
CA ASP A 354 -32.43 -2.45 -10.24
C ASP A 354 -33.49 -3.42 -10.79
N GLN A 355 -33.86 -4.44 -10.02
CA GLN A 355 -34.82 -5.46 -10.42
C GLN A 355 -36.28 -5.09 -10.15
N SER A 356 -36.55 -4.14 -9.26
CA SER A 356 -37.90 -3.65 -8.94
C SER A 356 -38.41 -2.69 -10.00
#